data_AF-A0A3E0U6C1-F1
#
_entry.id   AF-A0A3E0U6C1-F1
#
_cell.length_a   1.000
_cell.length_b   1.000
_cell.length_c   1.000
_cell.angle_alpha   90.00
_cell.angle_beta   90.00
_cell.angle_gamma   90.00
#
_symmetry.space_group_name_H-M   'P 1'
#
loop_
_entity.id
_entity.type
_entity.pdbx_description
1 polymer ?
#
loop_
_entity_poly.entity_id
_entity_poly.type
_entity_poly.pdbx_seq_one_letter_code
_entity_poly.pdbx_strand_id
1 'polypeptide(L)'
;MSVISLNSVSVNAGDTVINVSNAPAGLSKILKSSVITVDNYAADIPVIGGDDSGTITLESPWGYGNVSNAKARVQIGFDALAKTGQDFKAASEFTSNVGKLLSEQLTEDNAAKETPLLSGGKHVGPTIEHLKKTTNALNAQAASLVGSVQAMTKAEFFALSETRKNQYAGSGFIEAGLNNPSASRQVNDGLNTIPTNSNVVYLGRGSDGVGTSRSNYPIFNINGMSVYVSENLFHNEVRLPNAPDGLDKNDGTRYADLAAAIVDGGTSLSNSVLTRQDLILLEVWHEKISDKDVVYPLGNVQYGVSSWQSVALSNSLVVQGYSAFEH
;
A
#
# COMPACT_ATOMS: atom_id res chain seq x y z
N MET A 1 37.19 55.87 -8.50
CA MET A 1 36.77 56.03 -9.90
C MET A 1 37.55 55.01 -10.72
N SER A 2 36.88 54.11 -11.42
CA SER A 2 37.58 53.08 -12.21
C SER A 2 38.08 53.71 -13.51
N VAL A 3 39.35 53.47 -13.86
CA VAL A 3 39.98 54.00 -15.06
C VAL A 3 40.49 52.82 -15.89
N ILE A 4 40.06 52.73 -17.14
CA ILE A 4 40.60 51.77 -18.10
C ILE A 4 41.74 52.45 -18.84
N SER A 5 42.95 51.90 -18.74
CA SER A 5 44.11 52.38 -19.50
C SER A 5 44.23 51.58 -20.80
N LEU A 6 44.29 52.29 -21.92
CA LEU A 6 44.41 51.73 -23.26
C LEU A 6 45.79 52.10 -23.81
N ASN A 7 46.53 51.10 -24.26
CA ASN A 7 47.93 51.28 -24.67
C ASN A 7 48.10 51.70 -26.13
N SER A 8 47.09 51.45 -26.97
CA SER A 8 47.12 51.76 -28.40
C SER A 8 45.71 51.97 -28.93
N VAL A 9 45.41 53.22 -29.28
CA VAL A 9 44.15 53.61 -29.93
C VAL A 9 44.41 54.42 -31.19
N SER A 10 43.46 54.34 -32.13
CA SER A 10 43.50 55.06 -33.39
C SER A 10 42.12 55.62 -33.74
N VAL A 11 42.07 56.85 -34.23
CA VAL A 11 40.85 57.56 -34.66
C VAL A 11 41.18 58.58 -35.74
N ASN A 12 40.36 58.66 -36.80
CA ASN A 12 40.55 59.68 -37.83
C ASN A 12 39.76 60.94 -37.50
N ALA A 13 40.20 62.07 -38.04
CA ALA A 13 39.50 63.34 -37.96
C ALA A 13 38.06 63.19 -38.52
N GLY A 14 37.07 63.56 -37.70
CA GLY A 14 35.65 63.46 -38.05
C GLY A 14 34.97 62.11 -37.77
N ASP A 15 35.71 61.09 -37.32
CA ASP A 15 35.11 59.79 -36.97
C ASP A 15 34.48 59.81 -35.58
N THR A 16 33.43 59.01 -35.38
CA THR A 16 32.80 58.79 -34.07
C THR A 16 33.27 57.51 -33.38
N VAL A 17 34.22 56.79 -33.96
CA VAL A 17 34.68 55.49 -33.46
C VAL A 17 36.18 55.52 -33.25
N ILE A 18 36.59 55.18 -32.03
CA ILE A 18 37.98 54.92 -31.68
C ILE A 18 38.22 53.41 -31.75
N ASN A 19 39.22 53.01 -32.54
CA ASN A 19 39.66 51.63 -32.62
C ASN A 19 40.73 51.37 -31.56
N VAL A 20 40.57 50.31 -30.78
CA VAL A 20 41.49 49.91 -29.72
C VAL A 20 42.27 48.68 -30.18
N SER A 21 43.58 48.81 -30.38
CA SER A 21 44.43 47.67 -30.71
C SER A 21 44.66 46.81 -29.47
N ASN A 22 44.52 45.49 -29.59
CA ASN A 22 44.61 44.54 -28.47
C ASN A 22 43.66 44.90 -27.32
N ALA A 23 42.37 45.00 -27.65
CA ALA A 23 41.31 45.40 -26.73
C ALA A 23 41.35 44.60 -25.41
N PRO A 24 41.42 45.27 -24.24
CA PRO A 24 41.29 44.59 -22.97
C PRO A 24 39.85 44.11 -22.75
N ALA A 25 39.66 43.01 -22.02
CA ALA A 25 38.32 42.57 -21.64
C ALA A 25 37.63 43.63 -20.75
N GLY A 26 36.39 44.00 -21.07
CA GLY A 26 35.58 44.94 -20.29
C GLY A 26 35.43 46.34 -20.89
N LEU A 27 35.72 46.53 -22.18
CA LEU A 27 35.29 47.73 -22.91
C LEU A 27 33.77 47.85 -22.97
N SER A 28 33.03 46.72 -22.94
CA SER A 28 31.57 46.68 -22.80
C SER A 28 31.02 47.35 -21.53
N LYS A 29 31.90 47.61 -20.53
CA LYS A 29 31.55 48.33 -19.29
C LYS A 29 31.63 49.85 -19.43
N ILE A 30 32.12 50.35 -20.57
CA ILE A 30 32.10 51.78 -20.90
C ILE A 30 30.66 52.13 -21.30
N LEU A 31 30.06 53.08 -20.58
CA LEU A 31 28.68 53.53 -20.77
C LEU A 31 28.64 55.02 -21.11
N LYS A 32 27.45 55.51 -21.50
CA LYS A 32 27.21 56.88 -22.01
C LYS A 32 27.72 58.03 -21.13
N SER A 33 27.85 57.84 -19.82
CA SER A 33 28.41 58.85 -18.89
C SER A 33 29.92 58.80 -18.73
N SER A 34 30.62 57.93 -19.46
CA SER A 34 32.07 57.83 -19.39
C SER A 34 32.71 58.92 -20.26
N VAL A 35 33.96 59.24 -19.96
CA VAL A 35 34.76 60.14 -20.79
C VAL A 35 36.08 59.48 -21.14
N ILE A 36 36.59 59.77 -22.33
CA ILE A 36 37.90 59.30 -22.78
C ILE A 36 38.84 60.48 -23.02
N THR A 37 40.06 60.34 -22.51
CA THR A 37 41.18 61.22 -22.81
C THR A 37 42.19 60.43 -23.64
N VAL A 38 42.59 60.96 -24.81
CA VAL A 38 43.58 60.32 -25.68
C VAL A 38 44.87 61.14 -25.66
N ASP A 39 45.98 60.53 -25.27
CA ASP A 39 47.35 61.10 -25.22
C ASP A 39 47.42 62.52 -24.60
N ASN A 40 48.16 63.45 -25.21
CA ASN A 40 48.28 64.86 -24.76
C ASN A 40 47.11 65.75 -25.21
N TYR A 41 46.01 65.18 -25.72
CA TYR A 41 44.82 65.97 -26.05
C TYR A 41 44.05 66.26 -24.75
N ALA A 42 44.03 67.53 -24.34
CA ALA A 42 43.55 67.96 -23.03
C ALA A 42 42.02 67.99 -22.87
N ALA A 43 41.27 67.25 -23.69
CA ALA A 43 39.81 67.23 -23.65
C ALA A 43 39.30 65.83 -23.28
N ASP A 44 38.46 65.80 -22.25
CA ASP A 44 37.64 64.64 -21.91
C ASP A 44 36.47 64.57 -22.89
N ILE A 45 36.49 63.55 -23.75
CA ILE A 45 35.47 63.37 -24.79
C ILE A 45 34.39 62.42 -24.28
N PRO A 46 33.11 62.82 -24.29
CA PRO A 46 32.02 61.93 -23.92
C PRO A 46 31.92 60.73 -24.87
N VAL A 47 31.67 59.55 -24.31
CA VAL A 47 31.52 58.31 -25.08
C VAL A 47 30.12 57.76 -24.90
N ILE A 48 29.57 57.10 -25.91
CA ILE A 48 28.26 56.43 -25.87
C ILE A 48 28.38 55.02 -25.28
N GLY A 49 29.47 54.32 -25.59
CA GLY A 49 29.73 52.98 -25.11
C GLY A 49 30.98 52.37 -25.71
N GLY A 50 31.38 51.22 -25.19
CA GLY A 50 32.46 50.41 -25.75
C GLY A 50 31.99 49.00 -26.10
N ASP A 51 32.74 48.35 -26.97
CA ASP A 51 32.53 46.96 -27.34
C ASP A 51 33.83 46.18 -27.07
N ASP A 52 33.68 45.00 -26.46
CA ASP A 52 34.79 44.08 -26.21
C ASP A 52 35.42 43.57 -27.52
N SER A 53 34.79 43.80 -28.68
CA SER A 53 35.38 43.62 -30.01
C SER A 53 36.49 44.63 -30.35
N GLY A 54 36.69 45.66 -29.53
CA GLY A 54 37.81 46.61 -29.64
C GLY A 54 37.45 47.98 -30.20
N THR A 55 36.23 48.45 -29.97
CA THR A 55 35.80 49.79 -30.38
C THR A 55 35.22 50.59 -29.22
N ILE A 56 35.37 51.92 -29.28
CA ILE A 56 34.70 52.87 -28.38
C ILE A 56 33.99 53.90 -29.24
N THR A 57 32.70 54.09 -29.01
CA THR A 57 31.87 55.05 -29.73
C THR A 57 31.82 56.37 -28.97
N LEU A 58 32.16 57.47 -29.64
CA LEU A 58 32.10 58.83 -29.13
C LEU A 58 30.69 59.41 -29.26
N GLU A 59 30.30 60.31 -28.36
CA GLU A 59 29.03 61.04 -28.47
C GLU A 59 29.05 62.10 -29.58
N SER A 60 30.24 62.53 -29.99
CA SER A 60 30.42 63.50 -31.07
C SER A 60 31.65 63.14 -31.91
N PRO A 61 31.69 63.56 -33.20
CA PRO A 61 32.84 63.33 -34.06
C PRO A 61 34.15 63.82 -33.45
N TRP A 62 35.24 63.07 -33.68
CA TRP A 62 36.58 63.42 -33.24
C TRP A 62 37.04 64.73 -33.90
N GLY A 63 37.11 65.81 -33.11
CA GLY A 63 37.39 67.16 -33.59
C GLY A 63 38.87 67.50 -33.77
N TYR A 64 39.77 66.57 -33.50
CA TYR A 64 41.22 66.76 -33.65
C TYR A 64 41.75 66.08 -34.92
N GLY A 65 43.04 66.27 -35.23
CA GLY A 65 43.69 65.56 -36.33
C GLY A 65 43.72 64.04 -36.13
N ASN A 66 44.10 63.31 -37.18
CA ASN A 66 44.22 61.84 -37.13
C ASN A 66 45.19 61.42 -36.02
N VAL A 67 44.79 60.46 -35.21
CA VAL A 67 45.57 59.89 -34.13
C VAL A 67 45.79 58.41 -34.40
N SER A 68 47.02 57.93 -34.23
CA SER A 68 47.37 56.51 -34.38
C SER A 68 48.33 56.07 -33.28
N ASN A 69 48.17 54.84 -32.79
CA ASN A 69 49.00 54.23 -31.74
C ASN A 69 49.14 55.10 -30.47
N ALA A 70 48.08 55.85 -30.14
CA ALA A 70 48.07 56.71 -28.96
C ALA A 70 47.69 55.93 -27.69
N LYS A 71 48.13 56.41 -26.54
CA LYS A 71 47.60 55.92 -25.26
C LYS A 71 46.29 56.63 -24.97
N ALA A 72 45.34 55.96 -24.35
CA ALA A 72 44.10 56.60 -23.89
C ALA A 72 43.74 56.13 -22.49
N ARG A 73 42.95 56.96 -21.80
CA ARG A 73 42.37 56.63 -20.50
C ARG A 73 40.87 56.87 -20.58
N VAL A 74 40.10 55.85 -20.23
CA VAL A 74 38.65 55.96 -20.11
C VAL A 74 38.31 56.04 -18.64
N GLN A 75 37.71 57.15 -18.23
CA GLN A 75 37.14 57.32 -16.91
C GLN A 75 35.68 56.86 -16.95
N ILE A 76 35.38 55.77 -16.25
CA ILE A 76 34.03 55.20 -16.24
C ILE A 76 33.09 56.12 -15.45
N GLY A 77 31.96 56.46 -16.06
CA GLY A 77 30.92 57.31 -15.48
C GLY A 77 30.11 56.64 -14.37
N PHE A 78 29.27 57.42 -13.69
CA PHE A 78 28.45 56.95 -12.57
C PHE A 78 27.32 55.99 -12.98
N ASP A 79 26.95 55.90 -14.26
CA ASP A 79 25.90 54.98 -14.71
C ASP A 79 26.27 53.51 -14.47
N ALA A 80 27.57 53.18 -14.50
CA ALA A 80 28.04 51.82 -14.18
C ALA A 80 27.78 51.46 -12.71
N LEU A 81 27.90 52.43 -11.81
CA LEU A 81 27.53 52.28 -10.40
C LEU A 81 26.01 52.16 -10.23
N ALA A 82 25.24 52.94 -10.97
CA ALA A 82 23.78 52.86 -10.97
C ALA A 82 23.27 51.49 -11.46
N LYS A 83 23.85 50.97 -12.55
CA LYS A 83 23.53 49.64 -13.09
C LYS A 83 23.89 48.53 -12.10
N THR A 84 25.08 48.62 -11.50
CA THR A 84 25.51 47.68 -10.45
C THR A 84 24.56 47.71 -9.25
N GLY A 85 24.10 48.89 -8.82
CA GLY A 85 23.11 49.02 -7.75
C GLY A 85 21.75 48.39 -8.08
N GLN A 86 21.29 48.49 -9.33
CA GLN A 86 20.08 47.81 -9.79
C GLN A 86 20.23 46.29 -9.77
N ASP A 87 21.37 45.77 -10.22
CA ASP A 87 21.65 44.33 -10.23
C ASP A 87 21.73 43.78 -8.80
N PHE A 88 22.35 44.51 -7.86
CA PHE A 88 22.33 44.18 -6.43
C PHE A 88 20.91 44.16 -5.85
N LYS A 89 20.08 45.14 -6.20
CA LYS A 89 18.68 45.18 -5.75
C LYS A 89 17.91 43.95 -6.25
N ALA A 90 18.05 43.58 -7.52
CA ALA A 90 17.41 42.40 -8.08
C ALA A 90 17.87 41.10 -7.39
N ALA A 91 19.17 40.96 -7.09
CA ALA A 91 19.70 39.82 -6.36
C ALA A 91 19.18 39.75 -4.91
N SER A 92 19.05 40.90 -4.24
CA SER A 92 18.48 40.99 -2.89
C SER A 92 17.00 40.59 -2.88
N GLU A 93 16.21 41.05 -3.86
CA GLU A 93 14.79 40.69 -3.99
C GLU A 93 14.63 39.19 -4.25
N PHE A 94 15.45 38.61 -5.11
CA PHE A 94 15.47 37.16 -5.34
C PHE A 94 15.72 36.39 -4.03
N THR A 95 16.75 36.77 -3.28
CA THR A 95 17.12 36.10 -2.02
C THR A 95 16.00 36.21 -0.98
N SER A 96 15.39 37.40 -0.87
CA SER A 96 14.23 37.62 0.02
C SER A 96 13.04 36.74 -0.36
N ASN A 97 12.76 36.60 -1.66
CA ASN A 97 11.65 35.77 -2.13
C ASN A 97 11.89 34.28 -1.87
N VAL A 98 13.11 33.78 -2.03
CA VAL A 98 13.48 32.41 -1.68
C VAL A 98 13.30 32.16 -0.19
N GLY A 99 13.76 33.08 0.66
CA GLY A 99 13.57 32.98 2.11
C GLY A 99 12.10 32.94 2.51
N LYS A 100 11.27 33.78 1.90
CA LYS A 100 9.83 33.78 2.10
C LYS A 100 9.19 32.46 1.69
N LEU A 101 9.47 31.96 0.48
CA LEU A 101 8.93 30.69 0.00
C LEU A 101 9.31 29.53 0.92
N LEU A 102 10.56 29.47 1.39
CA LEU A 102 10.99 28.44 2.32
C LEU A 102 10.24 28.54 3.67
N SER A 103 10.06 29.75 4.18
CA SER A 103 9.29 29.95 5.41
C SER A 103 7.85 29.49 5.26
N GLU A 104 7.18 29.84 4.15
CA GLU A 104 5.80 29.44 3.87
C GLU A 104 5.68 27.92 3.74
N GLN A 105 6.63 27.25 3.08
CA GLN A 105 6.67 25.78 2.99
C GLN A 105 6.74 25.10 4.36
N LEU A 106 7.44 25.73 5.32
CA LEU A 106 7.67 25.18 6.66
C LEU A 106 6.58 25.54 7.67
N THR A 107 5.75 26.56 7.42
CA THR A 107 4.77 27.06 8.41
C THR A 107 3.32 27.03 7.94
N GLU A 108 3.06 27.15 6.64
CA GLU A 108 1.69 27.14 6.13
C GLU A 108 1.16 25.72 5.99
N ASP A 109 -0.08 25.50 6.39
CA ASP A 109 -0.81 24.26 6.14
C ASP A 109 -1.68 24.40 4.89
N ASN A 110 -1.09 24.08 3.74
CA ASN A 110 -1.75 24.20 2.44
C ASN A 110 -1.46 22.97 1.57
N ALA A 111 -2.53 22.35 1.03
CA ALA A 111 -2.46 21.18 0.16
C ALA A 111 -2.14 21.51 -1.31
N ALA A 112 -2.30 22.77 -1.72
CA ALA A 112 -2.15 23.21 -3.10
C ALA A 112 -1.43 24.58 -3.17
N LYS A 113 -0.24 24.65 -2.58
CA LYS A 113 0.59 25.86 -2.63
C LYS A 113 1.24 25.97 -4.00
N GLU A 114 1.12 27.14 -4.63
CA GLU A 114 1.85 27.48 -5.84
C GLU A 114 3.28 27.91 -5.49
N THR A 115 4.27 27.25 -6.08
CA THR A 115 5.69 27.60 -5.97
C THR A 115 6.26 27.88 -7.36
N PRO A 116 6.90 29.04 -7.59
CA PRO A 116 7.51 29.35 -8.87
C PRO A 116 8.74 28.48 -9.14
N LEU A 117 8.92 28.08 -10.40
CA LEU A 117 10.06 27.31 -10.89
C LEU A 117 11.09 28.21 -11.57
N LEU A 118 12.37 27.84 -11.45
CA LEU A 118 13.50 28.51 -12.12
C LEU A 118 13.37 28.52 -13.65
N SER A 119 12.70 27.51 -14.23
CA SER A 119 12.50 27.37 -15.67
C SER A 119 11.40 28.27 -16.24
N GLY A 120 10.75 29.11 -15.42
CA GLY A 120 9.61 29.91 -15.85
C GLY A 120 8.33 29.08 -15.87
N GLY A 121 7.77 28.81 -14.69
CA GLY A 121 6.54 28.06 -14.50
C GLY A 121 6.15 28.02 -13.02
N LYS A 122 5.08 27.30 -12.69
CA LYS A 122 4.65 27.08 -11.30
C LYS A 122 4.46 25.59 -11.05
N HIS A 123 4.92 25.12 -9.91
CA HIS A 123 4.53 23.84 -9.34
C HIS A 123 3.38 24.06 -8.34
N VAL A 124 2.39 23.18 -8.34
CA VAL A 124 1.30 23.18 -7.36
C VAL A 124 1.38 21.89 -6.56
N GLY A 125 1.56 22.01 -5.26
CA GLY A 125 1.71 20.85 -4.38
C GLY A 125 1.52 21.19 -2.91
N PRO A 126 1.45 20.18 -2.05
CA PRO A 126 1.32 20.38 -0.63
C PRO A 126 2.59 20.98 -0.04
N THR A 127 2.41 21.83 0.96
CA THR A 127 3.47 22.35 1.83
C THR A 127 4.05 21.24 2.72
N ILE A 128 5.28 21.43 3.18
CA ILE A 128 5.95 20.48 4.09
C ILE A 128 5.16 20.34 5.38
N GLU A 129 4.60 21.43 5.91
CA GLU A 129 3.80 21.40 7.13
C GLU A 129 2.48 20.62 6.94
N HIS A 130 1.81 20.76 5.80
CA HIS A 130 0.63 19.95 5.46
C HIS A 130 0.95 18.46 5.41
N LEU A 131 2.08 18.08 4.79
CA LEU A 131 2.53 16.69 4.73
C LEU A 131 2.79 16.13 6.13
N LYS A 132 3.49 16.87 7.00
CA LYS A 132 3.73 16.45 8.39
C LYS A 132 2.43 16.19 9.14
N LYS A 133 1.46 17.10 9.05
CA LYS A 133 0.15 16.94 9.71
C LYS A 133 -0.60 15.73 9.18
N THR A 134 -0.61 15.54 7.87
CA THR A 134 -1.27 14.40 7.23
C THR A 134 -0.65 13.07 7.68
N THR A 135 0.68 12.97 7.70
CA THR A 135 1.38 11.79 8.21
C THR A 135 1.07 11.51 9.69
N ASN A 136 1.05 12.54 10.53
CA ASN A 136 0.71 12.40 11.94
C ASN A 136 -0.74 11.92 12.14
N ALA A 137 -1.67 12.45 11.34
CA ALA A 137 -3.07 12.02 11.36
C ALA A 137 -3.22 10.55 10.93
N LEU A 138 -2.54 10.12 9.87
CA LEU A 138 -2.53 8.72 9.45
C LEU A 138 -1.95 7.80 10.51
N ASN A 139 -0.85 8.19 11.16
CA ASN A 139 -0.26 7.42 12.25
C ASN A 139 -1.21 7.28 13.44
N ALA A 140 -1.94 8.35 13.78
CA ALA A 140 -2.96 8.30 14.83
C ALA A 140 -4.13 7.38 14.47
N GLN A 141 -4.58 7.39 13.20
CA GLN A 141 -5.61 6.48 12.71
C GLN A 141 -5.13 5.02 12.72
N ALA A 142 -3.89 4.76 12.32
CA ALA A 142 -3.31 3.42 12.38
C ALA A 142 -3.23 2.93 13.84
N ALA A 143 -2.77 3.79 14.76
CA ALA A 143 -2.71 3.47 16.19
C ALA A 143 -4.09 3.20 16.80
N SER A 144 -5.16 3.88 16.36
CA SER A 144 -6.52 3.62 16.86
C SER A 144 -7.15 2.34 16.29
N LEU A 145 -6.67 1.87 15.12
CA LEU A 145 -7.07 0.58 14.56
C LEU A 145 -6.44 -0.61 15.28
N VAL A 146 -5.20 -0.46 15.75
CA VAL A 146 -4.49 -1.46 16.57
C VAL A 146 -5.11 -1.49 17.96
N GLY A 147 -6.26 -2.18 18.09
CA GLY A 147 -6.98 -2.34 19.35
C GLY A 147 -8.52 -2.23 19.23
N SER A 148 -9.04 -1.75 18.10
CA SER A 148 -10.49 -1.62 17.87
C SER A 148 -11.15 -2.89 17.33
N VAL A 149 -10.37 -3.83 16.79
CA VAL A 149 -10.85 -5.20 16.53
C VAL A 149 -10.89 -5.96 17.84
N GLN A 150 -11.92 -5.70 18.64
CA GLN A 150 -12.19 -6.48 19.84
C GLN A 150 -12.95 -7.73 19.45
N ALA A 151 -12.20 -8.80 19.17
CA ALA A 151 -12.77 -10.13 19.25
C ALA A 151 -13.24 -10.40 20.69
N MET A 152 -14.34 -11.15 20.85
CA MET A 152 -14.83 -11.61 22.15
C MET A 152 -13.66 -12.18 22.97
N THR A 153 -13.51 -11.70 24.20
CA THR A 153 -12.42 -12.17 25.06
C THR A 153 -12.62 -13.64 25.43
N LYS A 154 -11.53 -14.34 25.73
CA LYS A 154 -11.59 -15.74 26.20
C LYS A 154 -12.50 -15.90 27.42
N ALA A 155 -12.53 -14.90 28.30
CA ALA A 155 -13.38 -14.90 29.49
C ALA A 155 -14.87 -14.77 29.15
N GLU A 156 -15.23 -13.85 28.26
CA GLU A 156 -16.63 -13.69 27.78
C GLU A 156 -17.11 -14.92 27.04
N PHE A 157 -16.26 -15.49 26.18
CA PHE A 157 -16.55 -16.73 25.48
C PHE A 157 -16.84 -17.87 26.48
N PHE A 158 -16.01 -18.04 27.51
CA PHE A 158 -16.24 -19.08 28.50
C PHE A 158 -17.47 -18.83 29.36
N ALA A 159 -17.77 -17.57 29.71
CA ALA A 159 -19.01 -17.25 30.43
C ALA A 159 -20.25 -17.65 29.62
N LEU A 160 -20.25 -17.40 28.31
CA LEU A 160 -21.32 -17.82 27.41
C LEU A 160 -21.36 -19.35 27.20
N SER A 161 -20.21 -20.01 27.17
CA SER A 161 -20.11 -21.48 27.10
C SER A 161 -20.69 -22.13 28.36
N GLU A 162 -20.31 -21.66 29.56
CA GLU A 162 -20.84 -22.16 30.83
C GLU A 162 -22.35 -21.95 30.96
N THR A 163 -22.85 -20.79 30.54
CA THR A 163 -24.30 -20.53 30.48
C THR A 163 -25.01 -21.57 29.60
N ARG A 164 -24.46 -21.89 28.43
CA ARG A 164 -25.05 -22.86 27.50
C ARG A 164 -24.94 -24.30 28.01
N LYS A 165 -23.84 -24.66 28.68
CA LYS A 165 -23.72 -25.97 29.36
C LYS A 165 -24.75 -26.14 30.47
N ASN A 166 -25.09 -25.07 31.18
CA ASN A 166 -26.13 -25.11 32.20
C ASN A 166 -27.55 -25.19 31.60
N GLN A 167 -27.78 -24.60 30.42
CA GLN A 167 -29.07 -24.61 29.73
C GLN A 167 -29.37 -25.93 29.00
N TYR A 168 -28.34 -26.60 28.48
CA TYR A 168 -28.47 -27.84 27.71
C TYR A 168 -27.69 -28.95 28.40
N ALA A 169 -28.38 -30.03 28.82
CA ALA A 169 -27.87 -31.08 29.72
C ALA A 169 -26.73 -31.99 29.16
N GLY A 170 -26.02 -31.56 28.13
CA GLY A 170 -24.92 -32.29 27.51
C GLY A 170 -24.57 -31.75 26.12
N SER A 171 -23.50 -32.28 25.54
CA SER A 171 -23.18 -32.07 24.13
C SER A 171 -24.09 -32.96 23.25
N GLY A 172 -24.69 -32.39 22.21
CA GLY A 172 -25.63 -33.11 21.34
C GLY A 172 -26.51 -32.18 20.50
N PHE A 173 -27.63 -32.71 20.01
CA PHE A 173 -28.63 -31.93 19.29
C PHE A 173 -29.37 -30.99 20.24
N ILE A 174 -29.35 -29.68 19.95
CA ILE A 174 -30.33 -28.74 20.49
C ILE A 174 -31.60 -28.88 19.66
N GLU A 175 -31.45 -28.86 18.33
CA GLU A 175 -32.51 -29.06 17.35
C GLU A 175 -31.93 -29.81 16.15
N ALA A 176 -32.63 -30.80 15.61
CA ALA A 176 -32.21 -31.51 14.41
C ALA A 176 -32.74 -30.86 13.11
N GLY A 177 -33.47 -29.75 13.22
CA GLY A 177 -34.05 -29.01 12.10
C GLY A 177 -35.48 -29.45 11.74
N LEU A 178 -36.05 -28.90 10.68
CA LEU A 178 -37.35 -29.36 10.15
C LEU A 178 -37.19 -30.59 9.26
N ASN A 179 -38.23 -31.41 9.17
CA ASN A 179 -38.28 -32.55 8.28
C ASN A 179 -38.42 -32.16 6.82
N ASN A 180 -37.90 -33.01 5.93
CA ASN A 180 -38.17 -32.91 4.51
C ASN A 180 -39.63 -33.36 4.23
N PRO A 181 -40.49 -32.53 3.64
CA PRO A 181 -41.88 -32.89 3.33
C PRO A 181 -41.99 -34.08 2.38
N SER A 182 -40.97 -34.34 1.57
CA SER A 182 -40.91 -35.45 0.61
C SER A 182 -40.15 -36.67 1.15
N ALA A 183 -39.72 -36.67 2.42
CA ALA A 183 -39.03 -37.83 2.98
C ALA A 183 -39.99 -39.02 3.15
N SER A 184 -39.52 -40.20 2.74
CA SER A 184 -40.31 -41.44 2.85
C SER A 184 -40.58 -41.87 4.28
N ARG A 185 -39.67 -41.55 5.19
CA ARG A 185 -39.77 -41.83 6.62
C ARG A 185 -39.11 -40.69 7.37
N GLN A 186 -39.89 -40.09 8.25
CA GLN A 186 -39.47 -39.04 9.15
C GLN A 186 -39.30 -39.67 10.53
N VAL A 187 -38.21 -39.34 11.22
CA VAL A 187 -37.89 -39.84 12.56
C VAL A 187 -37.79 -38.63 13.47
N ASN A 188 -38.74 -38.47 14.40
CA ASN A 188 -38.83 -37.25 15.20
C ASN A 188 -38.90 -35.98 14.31
N ASP A 189 -38.45 -34.83 14.82
CA ASP A 189 -38.27 -33.60 14.03
C ASP A 189 -36.82 -33.44 13.56
N GLY A 190 -36.65 -33.29 12.24
CA GLY A 190 -35.39 -32.95 11.58
C GLY A 190 -34.60 -34.14 11.03
N LEU A 191 -34.87 -35.36 11.48
CA LEU A 191 -34.16 -36.55 11.03
C LEU A 191 -35.00 -37.35 10.02
N ASN A 192 -34.44 -37.64 8.85
CA ASN A 192 -35.20 -38.25 7.76
C ASN A 192 -34.40 -39.32 7.01
N THR A 193 -35.11 -40.23 6.35
CA THR A 193 -34.50 -41.18 5.41
C THR A 193 -35.22 -41.15 4.07
N ILE A 194 -34.44 -41.30 3.00
CA ILE A 194 -34.94 -41.41 1.62
C ILE A 194 -34.54 -42.79 1.11
N PRO A 195 -35.47 -43.65 0.65
CA PRO A 195 -35.19 -45.07 0.40
C PRO A 195 -34.28 -45.29 -0.80
N THR A 196 -34.18 -44.30 -1.68
CA THR A 196 -33.31 -44.34 -2.85
C THR A 196 -31.84 -44.11 -2.51
N ASN A 197 -31.56 -43.58 -1.31
CA ASN A 197 -30.22 -43.18 -0.90
C ASN A 197 -29.81 -44.02 0.31
N SER A 198 -29.04 -45.08 0.05
CA SER A 198 -28.47 -45.93 1.09
C SER A 198 -27.35 -45.21 1.85
N ASN A 199 -27.19 -45.55 3.12
CA ASN A 199 -26.13 -45.05 4.00
C ASN A 199 -26.11 -43.51 4.17
N VAL A 200 -27.26 -42.84 4.07
CA VAL A 200 -27.35 -41.39 4.31
C VAL A 200 -28.35 -41.10 5.42
N VAL A 201 -27.92 -40.26 6.36
CA VAL A 201 -28.77 -39.65 7.37
C VAL A 201 -29.04 -38.20 6.99
N TYR A 202 -30.31 -37.86 6.79
CA TYR A 202 -30.73 -36.50 6.44
C TYR A 202 -31.08 -35.71 7.69
N LEU A 203 -30.51 -34.51 7.80
CA LEU A 203 -30.67 -33.61 8.94
C LEU A 203 -31.15 -32.23 8.48
N GLY A 204 -32.32 -31.83 8.99
CA GLY A 204 -32.96 -30.55 8.69
C GLY A 204 -33.44 -30.43 7.24
N ARG A 205 -34.02 -29.28 6.95
CA ARG A 205 -34.58 -28.93 5.65
C ARG A 205 -34.58 -27.40 5.49
N GLY A 206 -33.68 -26.89 4.64
CA GLY A 206 -33.39 -25.46 4.51
C GLY A 206 -34.55 -24.62 3.94
N SER A 207 -35.33 -25.22 3.04
CA SER A 207 -36.53 -24.64 2.43
C SER A 207 -37.66 -25.65 2.50
N ASP A 208 -38.92 -25.23 2.64
CA ASP A 208 -40.13 -26.09 2.66
C ASP A 208 -40.26 -27.12 3.82
N GLY A 209 -39.43 -27.00 4.86
CA GLY A 209 -39.45 -27.93 5.99
C GLY A 209 -40.79 -28.04 6.73
N VAL A 210 -41.10 -29.24 7.23
CA VAL A 210 -42.30 -29.55 8.03
C VAL A 210 -41.90 -30.09 9.42
N GLY A 211 -42.71 -29.87 10.45
CA GLY A 211 -42.42 -30.30 11.82
C GLY A 211 -42.52 -29.14 12.82
N THR A 212 -42.14 -29.39 14.07
CA THR A 212 -42.24 -28.40 15.18
C THR A 212 -40.90 -27.81 15.62
N SER A 213 -39.78 -28.22 15.01
CA SER A 213 -38.46 -27.60 15.21
C SER A 213 -38.51 -26.10 14.95
N ARG A 214 -37.75 -25.31 15.73
CA ARG A 214 -37.71 -23.85 15.60
C ARG A 214 -36.71 -23.41 14.53
N SER A 215 -35.81 -24.30 14.12
CA SER A 215 -34.84 -24.10 13.06
C SER A 215 -35.12 -24.98 11.84
N ASN A 216 -34.75 -24.47 10.66
CA ASN A 216 -34.74 -25.21 9.40
C ASN A 216 -33.51 -26.14 9.27
N TYR A 217 -32.49 -25.93 10.09
CA TYR A 217 -31.22 -26.66 10.03
C TYR A 217 -30.80 -27.17 11.41
N PRO A 218 -30.00 -28.23 11.49
CA PRO A 218 -29.49 -28.75 12.75
C PRO A 218 -28.67 -27.72 13.51
N ILE A 219 -28.92 -27.66 14.81
CA ILE A 219 -28.20 -26.86 15.79
C ILE A 219 -27.65 -27.82 16.85
N PHE A 220 -26.34 -27.83 16.99
CA PHE A 220 -25.64 -28.64 17.99
C PHE A 220 -25.16 -27.78 19.14
N ASN A 221 -25.31 -28.26 20.37
CA ASN A 221 -24.56 -27.76 21.51
C ASN A 221 -23.32 -28.63 21.65
N ILE A 222 -22.13 -28.09 21.43
CA ILE A 222 -20.88 -28.81 21.61
C ILE A 222 -20.04 -28.02 22.58
N ASN A 223 -19.86 -28.54 23.79
CA ASN A 223 -19.06 -27.89 24.83
C ASN A 223 -19.50 -26.43 25.11
N GLY A 224 -20.81 -26.15 25.05
CA GLY A 224 -21.36 -24.81 25.23
C GLY A 224 -21.28 -23.91 24.00
N MET A 225 -20.79 -24.40 22.85
CA MET A 225 -20.88 -23.72 21.56
C MET A 225 -22.11 -24.18 20.77
N SER A 226 -22.82 -23.23 20.17
CA SER A 226 -23.91 -23.52 19.24
C SER A 226 -23.35 -23.60 17.83
N VAL A 227 -23.31 -24.79 17.27
CA VAL A 227 -22.82 -25.04 15.90
C VAL A 227 -24.02 -25.24 14.99
N TYR A 228 -24.12 -24.39 13.99
CA TYR A 228 -25.17 -24.43 12.98
C TYR A 228 -24.62 -25.15 11.75
N VAL A 229 -25.24 -26.26 11.37
CA VAL A 229 -24.87 -27.01 10.17
C VAL A 229 -25.93 -26.75 9.13
N SER A 230 -25.62 -25.90 8.15
CA SER A 230 -26.60 -25.48 7.15
C SER A 230 -26.06 -25.59 5.73
N GLU A 231 -26.80 -26.31 4.89
CA GLU A 231 -26.69 -26.24 3.45
C GLU A 231 -27.74 -25.28 2.85
N ASN A 232 -27.41 -24.67 1.71
CA ASN A 232 -28.10 -23.48 1.21
C ASN A 232 -29.48 -23.76 0.59
N LEU A 233 -29.82 -25.01 0.23
CA LEU A 233 -31.06 -25.28 -0.52
C LEU A 233 -31.82 -26.57 -0.15
N PHE A 234 -31.16 -27.60 0.37
CA PHE A 234 -31.81 -28.91 0.56
C PHE A 234 -31.86 -29.29 2.04
N HIS A 235 -30.97 -30.18 2.44
CA HIS A 235 -30.86 -30.79 3.76
C HIS A 235 -29.38 -31.02 3.99
N ASN A 236 -28.99 -31.21 5.24
CA ASN A 236 -27.63 -31.64 5.52
C ASN A 236 -27.59 -33.15 5.42
N GLU A 237 -26.57 -33.67 4.74
CA GLU A 237 -26.37 -35.11 4.60
C GLU A 237 -25.19 -35.57 5.46
N VAL A 238 -25.42 -36.60 6.27
CA VAL A 238 -24.35 -37.36 6.90
C VAL A 238 -24.27 -38.70 6.19
N ARG A 239 -23.21 -38.87 5.38
CA ARG A 239 -22.95 -40.11 4.63
C ARG A 239 -22.17 -41.07 5.50
N LEU A 240 -22.76 -42.22 5.77
CA LEU A 240 -22.11 -43.33 6.44
C LEU A 240 -21.38 -44.20 5.40
N PRO A 241 -20.23 -44.78 5.74
CA PRO A 241 -19.58 -45.72 4.87
C PRO A 241 -20.40 -47.02 4.76
N ASN A 242 -20.14 -47.82 3.73
CA ASN A 242 -20.78 -49.12 3.59
C ASN A 242 -20.51 -49.99 4.82
N ALA A 243 -21.49 -50.83 5.19
CA ALA A 243 -21.31 -51.82 6.23
C ALA A 243 -20.11 -52.73 5.88
N PRO A 244 -19.24 -53.08 6.85
CA PRO A 244 -18.16 -54.02 6.61
C PRO A 244 -18.71 -55.35 6.08
N ASP A 245 -18.12 -55.85 5.01
CA ASP A 245 -18.51 -57.11 4.37
C ASP A 245 -17.47 -58.22 4.56
N GLY A 246 -16.48 -57.99 5.43
CA GLY A 246 -15.41 -58.93 5.75
C GLY A 246 -14.29 -58.99 4.72
N LEU A 247 -14.26 -58.08 3.74
CA LEU A 247 -13.19 -58.01 2.73
C LEU A 247 -12.19 -56.88 2.98
N ASP A 248 -12.50 -55.93 3.86
CA ASP A 248 -11.58 -54.86 4.23
C ASP A 248 -10.59 -55.34 5.28
N LYS A 249 -9.32 -54.98 5.12
CA LYS A 249 -8.25 -55.23 6.08
C LYS A 249 -8.11 -54.08 7.06
N ASN A 250 -7.48 -54.34 8.20
CA ASN A 250 -7.14 -53.31 9.20
C ASN A 250 -6.11 -52.27 8.69
N ASP A 251 -5.44 -52.55 7.57
CA ASP A 251 -4.45 -51.66 6.94
C ASP A 251 -5.05 -50.74 5.85
N GLY A 252 -6.38 -50.73 5.71
CA GLY A 252 -7.08 -49.91 4.71
C GLY A 252 -7.08 -50.49 3.30
N THR A 253 -6.42 -51.62 3.06
CA THR A 253 -6.51 -52.35 1.79
C THR A 253 -7.63 -53.38 1.81
N ARG A 254 -7.97 -53.95 0.65
CA ARG A 254 -9.09 -54.89 0.49
C ARG A 254 -8.63 -56.23 -0.07
N TYR A 255 -9.22 -57.33 0.39
CA TYR A 255 -9.06 -58.65 -0.23
C TYR A 255 -9.81 -58.71 -1.56
N ALA A 256 -9.30 -59.48 -2.52
CA ALA A 256 -9.96 -59.66 -3.82
C ALA A 256 -11.30 -60.40 -3.70
N ASP A 257 -11.40 -61.33 -2.76
CA ASP A 257 -12.60 -62.10 -2.46
C ASP A 257 -12.57 -62.67 -1.03
N LEU A 258 -13.66 -63.33 -0.64
CA LEU A 258 -13.82 -63.92 0.70
C LEU A 258 -12.86 -65.11 0.94
N ALA A 259 -12.47 -65.82 -0.12
CA ALA A 259 -11.57 -66.96 0.00
C ALA A 259 -10.17 -66.48 0.40
N ALA A 260 -9.68 -65.41 -0.22
CA ALA A 260 -8.44 -64.75 0.15
C ALA A 260 -8.47 -64.23 1.60
N ALA A 261 -9.58 -63.66 2.03
CA ALA A 261 -9.76 -63.20 3.42
C ALA A 261 -9.72 -64.34 4.44
N ILE A 262 -10.38 -65.48 4.16
CA ILE A 262 -10.41 -66.66 5.03
C ILE A 262 -9.04 -67.35 5.11
N VAL A 263 -8.31 -67.40 3.98
CA VAL A 263 -6.95 -67.95 3.93
C VAL A 263 -6.01 -67.14 4.80
N ASP A 264 -6.09 -65.81 4.73
CA ASP A 264 -5.27 -64.92 5.53
C ASP A 264 -5.59 -65.02 7.03
N GLY A 265 -6.88 -65.11 7.39
CA GLY A 265 -7.33 -65.32 8.77
C GLY A 265 -7.30 -66.79 9.26
N GLY A 266 -6.62 -67.68 8.54
CA GLY A 266 -6.28 -69.03 8.99
C GLY A 266 -7.45 -69.99 9.22
N THR A 267 -8.60 -69.79 8.56
CA THR A 267 -9.94 -70.47 8.66
C THR A 267 -11.08 -69.57 9.14
N SER A 268 -10.81 -68.29 9.39
CA SER A 268 -11.81 -67.31 9.80
C SER A 268 -11.54 -65.95 9.15
N LEU A 269 -12.41 -64.98 9.36
CA LEU A 269 -12.22 -63.60 8.94
C LEU A 269 -11.54 -62.75 10.03
N SER A 270 -10.66 -63.37 10.82
CA SER A 270 -10.00 -62.76 11.99
C SER A 270 -9.09 -61.57 11.65
N ASN A 271 -8.59 -61.52 10.41
CA ASN A 271 -7.81 -60.39 9.90
C ASN A 271 -8.65 -59.37 9.10
N SER A 272 -9.94 -59.64 8.94
CA SER A 272 -10.87 -58.73 8.28
C SER A 272 -11.54 -57.79 9.28
N VAL A 273 -11.94 -56.63 8.80
CA VAL A 273 -12.83 -55.73 9.51
C VAL A 273 -14.25 -56.32 9.47
N LEU A 274 -14.70 -56.86 10.60
CA LEU A 274 -16.03 -57.48 10.75
C LEU A 274 -17.04 -56.57 11.43
N THR A 275 -16.55 -55.62 12.22
CA THR A 275 -17.36 -54.64 12.91
C THR A 275 -16.63 -53.31 12.86
N ARG A 276 -17.36 -52.26 12.49
CA ARG A 276 -16.87 -50.88 12.56
C ARG A 276 -17.86 -50.07 13.35
N GLN A 277 -17.37 -49.35 14.36
CA GLN A 277 -18.15 -48.36 15.07
C GLN A 277 -17.80 -46.99 14.48
N ASP A 278 -18.68 -46.48 13.62
CA ASP A 278 -18.54 -45.16 13.04
C ASP A 278 -19.07 -44.13 14.06
N LEU A 279 -18.16 -43.38 14.68
CA LEU A 279 -18.51 -42.36 15.65
C LEU A 279 -18.38 -40.98 15.02
N ILE A 280 -19.52 -40.30 14.83
CA ILE A 280 -19.53 -38.92 14.37
C ILE A 280 -19.51 -38.03 15.62
N LEU A 281 -18.33 -37.56 16.00
CA LEU A 281 -18.18 -36.53 17.03
C LEU A 281 -17.81 -35.21 16.40
N LEU A 282 -18.40 -34.14 16.92
CA LEU A 282 -17.87 -32.80 16.78
C LEU A 282 -17.16 -32.47 18.08
N GLU A 283 -15.86 -32.23 18.00
CA GLU A 283 -15.05 -31.75 19.11
C GLU A 283 -14.74 -30.27 18.90
N VAL A 284 -14.76 -29.52 20.01
CA VAL A 284 -14.37 -28.11 20.04
C VAL A 284 -13.25 -27.95 21.06
N TRP A 285 -12.13 -27.39 20.62
CA TRP A 285 -11.05 -26.94 21.47
C TRP A 285 -10.74 -25.46 21.23
N HIS A 286 -10.01 -24.87 22.17
CA HIS A 286 -9.71 -23.44 22.16
C HIS A 286 -8.21 -23.24 22.01
N GLU A 287 -7.80 -22.56 20.94
CA GLU A 287 -6.41 -22.17 20.73
C GLU A 287 -6.31 -20.65 20.72
N LYS A 288 -5.36 -20.11 21.47
CA LYS A 288 -5.04 -18.69 21.34
C LYS A 288 -4.23 -18.50 20.07
N ILE A 289 -4.64 -17.56 19.23
CA ILE A 289 -3.90 -17.18 18.04
C ILE A 289 -2.49 -16.72 18.42
N SER A 290 -2.32 -15.99 19.54
CA SER A 290 -1.00 -15.57 20.02
C SER A 290 0.01 -16.70 20.29
N ASP A 291 -0.47 -17.92 20.54
CA ASP A 291 0.38 -19.02 20.99
C ASP A 291 0.87 -19.88 19.82
N LYS A 292 0.07 -19.98 18.74
CA LYS A 292 0.34 -20.85 17.59
C LYS A 292 0.38 -20.12 16.25
N ASP A 293 -0.14 -18.91 16.19
CA ASP A 293 -0.30 -18.09 14.97
C ASP A 293 -1.06 -18.82 13.84
N VAL A 294 -2.10 -19.57 14.22
CA VAL A 294 -2.93 -20.35 13.30
C VAL A 294 -4.39 -19.92 13.33
N VAL A 295 -5.02 -19.90 12.15
CA VAL A 295 -6.46 -19.69 11.99
C VAL A 295 -6.98 -20.73 11.01
N TYR A 296 -8.07 -21.40 11.39
CA TYR A 296 -8.71 -22.41 10.56
C TYR A 296 -9.92 -21.78 9.85
N PRO A 297 -10.06 -21.94 8.52
CA PRO A 297 -11.23 -21.46 7.81
C PRO A 297 -12.52 -21.96 8.44
N LEU A 298 -13.43 -21.03 8.77
CA LEU A 298 -14.69 -21.32 9.46
C LEU A 298 -14.54 -22.07 10.81
N GLY A 299 -13.34 -22.08 11.40
CA GLY A 299 -13.04 -22.85 12.61
C GLY A 299 -12.98 -24.36 12.38
N ASN A 300 -12.90 -24.84 11.14
CA ASN A 300 -12.89 -26.26 10.81
C ASN A 300 -11.49 -26.71 10.35
N VAL A 301 -10.88 -27.63 11.09
CA VAL A 301 -9.56 -28.18 10.75
C VAL A 301 -9.59 -29.18 9.59
N GLN A 302 -10.79 -29.66 9.23
CA GLN A 302 -11.05 -30.55 8.10
C GLN A 302 -11.71 -29.81 6.93
N TYR A 303 -11.42 -28.52 6.74
CA TYR A 303 -12.01 -27.70 5.67
C TYR A 303 -11.78 -28.27 4.25
N GLY A 304 -10.79 -29.17 4.07
CA GLY A 304 -10.71 -30.09 2.93
C GLY A 304 -10.32 -29.48 1.58
N VAL A 305 -10.05 -28.17 1.53
CA VAL A 305 -9.59 -27.47 0.32
C VAL A 305 -8.20 -26.86 0.51
N SER A 306 -7.53 -26.55 -0.60
CA SER A 306 -6.16 -26.01 -0.62
C SER A 306 -6.08 -24.48 -0.54
N SER A 307 -7.21 -23.77 -0.59
CA SER A 307 -7.24 -22.31 -0.50
C SER A 307 -8.52 -21.76 0.14
N TRP A 308 -8.41 -20.60 0.79
CA TRP A 308 -9.55 -19.84 1.32
C TRP A 308 -9.27 -18.35 1.18
N GLN A 309 -10.20 -17.59 0.58
CA GLN A 309 -10.03 -16.15 0.31
C GLN A 309 -8.69 -15.80 -0.37
N SER A 310 -8.29 -16.61 -1.36
CA SER A 310 -7.00 -16.49 -2.07
C SER A 310 -5.74 -16.75 -1.23
N VAL A 311 -5.89 -17.22 0.01
CA VAL A 311 -4.79 -17.67 0.88
C VAL A 311 -4.63 -19.18 0.72
N ALA A 312 -3.39 -19.64 0.49
CA ALA A 312 -3.08 -21.07 0.45
C ALA A 312 -3.16 -21.68 1.87
N LEU A 313 -3.75 -22.87 1.98
CA LEU A 313 -3.97 -23.55 3.26
C LEU A 313 -2.91 -24.63 3.50
N SER A 314 -2.54 -24.85 4.76
CA SER A 314 -1.62 -25.89 5.22
C SER A 314 -2.35 -26.90 6.09
N ASN A 315 -2.10 -28.20 5.88
CA ASN A 315 -2.65 -29.32 6.65
C ASN A 315 -1.69 -29.86 7.73
N SER A 316 -0.57 -29.16 7.97
CA SER A 316 0.49 -29.61 8.89
C SER A 316 0.49 -28.87 10.24
N LEU A 317 -0.37 -27.87 10.40
CA LEU A 317 -0.37 -26.96 11.55
C LEU A 317 -1.23 -27.45 12.73
N VAL A 318 -2.11 -28.42 12.51
CA VAL A 318 -2.84 -29.13 13.57
C VAL A 318 -2.21 -30.49 13.81
N VAL A 319 -2.28 -30.98 15.05
CA VAL A 319 -1.81 -32.35 15.38
C VAL A 319 -2.59 -33.35 14.52
N GLN A 320 -1.87 -34.24 13.83
CA GLN A 320 -2.46 -35.17 12.86
C GLN A 320 -3.64 -35.98 13.42
N GLY A 321 -3.68 -36.29 14.72
CA GLY A 321 -4.83 -36.97 15.33
C GLY A 321 -6.19 -36.25 15.19
N TYR A 322 -6.22 -34.96 14.87
CA TYR A 322 -7.45 -34.18 14.64
C TYR A 322 -7.82 -34.03 13.15
N SER A 323 -6.89 -34.31 12.23
CA SER A 323 -7.07 -34.11 10.78
C SER A 323 -6.87 -35.37 9.95
N ALA A 324 -6.19 -36.38 10.49
CA ALA A 324 -5.89 -37.65 9.84
C ALA A 324 -6.98 -38.67 10.14
N PHE A 325 -8.18 -38.41 9.62
CA PHE A 325 -9.06 -39.53 9.31
C PHE A 325 -8.78 -39.83 7.84
N GLU A 326 -8.02 -40.90 7.60
CA GLU A 326 -7.74 -41.38 6.25
C GLU A 326 -9.08 -41.73 5.58
N HIS A 327 -9.28 -41.24 4.36
CA HIS A 327 -10.40 -41.59 3.50
C HIS A 327 -10.21 -42.98 2.89
#